data_AF-A0A7G1ICL4-F1
#
_entry.id   AF-A0A7G1ICL4-F1
#
_cell.length_a   1.000
_cell.length_b   1.000
_cell.length_c   1.000
_cell.angle_alpha   90.00
_cell.angle_beta   90.00
_cell.angle_gamma   90.00
#
_symmetry.space_group_name_H-M   'P 1'
#
loop_
_entity.id
_entity.type
_entity.pdbx_description
1 polymer ?
#
loop_
_entity_poly.entity_id
_entity_poly.type
_entity_poly.pdbx_seq_one_letter_code
_entity_poly.pdbx_strand_id
1 'polypeptide(L)'
;MAAVGLDRSNRQVLLANGEKVDYDRLLIATGTRARPWFNPEEAALRGLFTVRTCDDAAKLATALQARPRRVLIVGSGFVGSEIASVCRELGLSVTVAERGKAPLVGALGGVIGDIAAQMQIEAGVDLRTGVAVESLDGDADGHVRAARLSDGTVLDVDVVVASLGSIRNVEWLDGAQLASGFWESRVTPAAAPSTSTGW
;
A
#
# COMPACT_ATOMS: atom_id res chain seq x y z
N MET A 1 21.61 8.09 -10.09
CA MET A 1 21.89 8.71 -8.77
C MET A 1 20.64 9.41 -8.27
N ALA A 2 20.32 9.35 -6.98
CA ALA A 2 19.06 9.87 -6.44
C ALA A 2 19.12 11.38 -6.10
N ALA A 3 18.04 12.11 -6.39
CA ALA A 3 17.83 13.46 -5.87
C ALA A 3 17.40 13.40 -4.40
N VAL A 4 17.96 14.28 -3.57
CA VAL A 4 17.73 14.33 -2.12
C VAL A 4 17.30 15.71 -1.63
N GLY A 5 17.35 16.73 -2.49
CA GLY A 5 16.93 18.07 -2.14
C GLY A 5 16.67 18.94 -3.37
N LEU A 6 15.89 20.00 -3.17
CA LEU A 6 15.60 21.00 -4.19
C LEU A 6 15.83 22.41 -3.64
N ASP A 7 16.87 23.09 -4.14
CA ASP A 7 17.11 24.51 -3.90
C ASP A 7 16.48 25.33 -5.04
N ARG A 8 15.33 25.94 -4.78
CA ARG A 8 14.63 26.75 -5.77
C ARG A 8 15.22 28.14 -5.97
N SER A 9 15.85 28.70 -4.94
CA SER A 9 16.44 30.04 -5.00
C SER A 9 17.62 30.04 -5.96
N ASN A 10 18.45 28.99 -5.90
CA ASN A 10 19.60 28.82 -6.78
C ASN A 10 19.31 27.98 -8.02
N ARG A 11 18.08 27.44 -8.16
CA ARG A 11 17.66 26.54 -9.25
C ARG A 11 18.56 25.30 -9.37
N GLN A 12 18.75 24.61 -8.25
CA GLN A 12 19.63 23.45 -8.14
C GLN A 12 18.89 22.24 -7.55
N VAL A 13 19.13 21.06 -8.13
CA VAL A 13 18.80 19.77 -7.51
C VAL A 13 20.03 19.27 -6.77
N LEU A 14 19.85 18.85 -5.52
CA LEU A 14 20.89 18.26 -4.68
C LEU A 14 20.84 16.75 -4.85
N LEU A 15 21.98 16.13 -5.14
CA LEU A 15 22.09 14.69 -5.34
C LEU A 15 22.69 14.00 -4.12
N ALA A 16 22.38 12.71 -3.95
CA ALA A 16 22.81 11.93 -2.78
C ALA A 16 24.33 11.82 -2.60
N ASN A 17 25.11 12.03 -3.66
CA ASN A 17 26.58 12.06 -3.60
C ASN A 17 27.16 13.43 -3.25
N GLY A 18 26.31 14.44 -2.98
CA GLY A 18 26.72 15.82 -2.68
C GLY A 18 26.85 16.73 -3.91
N GLU A 19 26.70 16.21 -5.13
CA GLU A 19 26.70 17.05 -6.33
C GLU A 19 25.43 17.90 -6.43
N LYS A 20 25.55 18.99 -7.18
CA LYS A 20 24.46 19.91 -7.49
C LYS A 20 24.27 19.99 -9.00
N VAL A 21 23.03 19.92 -9.44
CA VAL A 21 22.67 20.03 -10.85
C VAL A 21 21.82 21.27 -11.04
N ASP A 22 22.33 22.23 -11.80
CA ASP A 22 21.60 23.43 -12.19
C ASP A 22 20.47 23.07 -13.17
N TYR A 23 19.36 23.81 -13.11
CA TYR A 23 18.26 23.65 -14.06
C TYR A 23 17.64 24.98 -14.49
N ASP A 24 17.19 25.04 -15.75
CA ASP A 24 16.29 26.10 -16.21
C ASP A 24 14.82 25.74 -15.99
N ARG A 25 14.50 24.45 -16.08
CA ARG A 25 13.18 23.86 -15.87
C ARG A 25 13.33 22.53 -15.15
N LEU A 26 12.44 22.24 -14.22
CA LEU A 26 12.44 21.01 -13.43
C LEU A 26 11.13 20.24 -13.64
N LEU A 27 11.23 18.99 -14.09
CA LEU A 27 10.12 18.04 -14.13
C LEU A 27 10.24 17.07 -12.97
N ILE A 28 9.24 17.06 -12.08
CA ILE A 28 9.17 16.11 -10.96
C ILE A 28 8.32 14.92 -11.41
N ALA A 29 8.99 13.79 -11.65
CA ALA A 29 8.37 12.54 -12.07
C ALA A 29 8.77 11.37 -11.15
N THR A 30 8.96 11.64 -9.85
CA THR A 30 9.43 10.64 -8.86
C THR A 30 8.37 9.61 -8.48
N GLY A 31 7.12 9.79 -8.93
CA GLY A 31 6.05 8.80 -8.81
C GLY A 31 5.70 8.44 -7.36
N THR A 32 5.41 7.17 -7.13
CA THR A 32 5.04 6.61 -5.83
C THR A 32 5.81 5.32 -5.55
N ARG A 33 5.87 4.95 -4.28
CA ARG A 33 6.30 3.63 -3.78
C ARG A 33 5.13 2.89 -3.15
N ALA A 34 5.21 1.57 -3.09
CA ALA A 34 4.25 0.78 -2.32
C ALA A 34 4.33 1.17 -0.83
N ARG A 35 3.19 1.23 -0.16
CA ARG A 35 3.16 1.40 1.29
C ARG A 35 3.72 0.14 1.94
N PRO A 36 4.78 0.24 2.77
CA PRO A 36 5.37 -0.92 3.41
C PRO A 36 4.42 -1.48 4.46
N TRP A 37 4.70 -2.72 4.88
CA TRP A 37 4.09 -3.26 6.09
C TRP A 37 4.41 -2.36 7.30
N PHE A 38 3.44 -2.18 8.18
CA PHE A 38 3.50 -1.13 9.20
C PHE A 38 4.38 -1.50 10.41
N ASN A 39 4.59 -2.79 10.69
CA ASN A 39 5.52 -3.26 11.71
C ASN A 39 6.89 -3.56 11.06
N PRO A 40 7.97 -2.84 11.43
CA PRO A 40 9.30 -3.05 10.83
C PRO A 40 9.90 -4.45 11.04
N GLU A 41 9.65 -5.09 12.18
CA GLU A 41 10.18 -6.43 12.47
C GLU A 41 9.50 -7.47 11.58
N GLU A 42 8.18 -7.38 11.46
CA GLU A 42 7.38 -8.24 10.57
C GLU A 42 7.67 -7.93 9.10
N ALA A 43 8.00 -6.69 8.76
CA ALA A 43 8.38 -6.27 7.41
C ALA A 43 9.67 -6.95 6.92
N ALA A 44 10.51 -7.45 7.83
CA ALA A 44 11.74 -8.17 7.51
C ALA A 44 11.51 -9.67 7.27
N LEU A 45 10.30 -10.20 7.51
CA LEU A 45 9.99 -11.61 7.28
C LEU A 45 10.16 -11.99 5.80
N ARG A 46 10.78 -13.15 5.56
CA ARG A 46 10.80 -13.77 4.24
C ARG A 46 9.38 -14.20 3.86
N GLY A 47 9.04 -14.12 2.58
CA GLY A 47 7.70 -14.44 2.08
C GLY A 47 6.69 -13.29 2.16
N LEU A 48 7.06 -12.15 2.76
CA LEU A 48 6.29 -10.91 2.68
C LEU A 48 6.77 -10.04 1.51
N PHE A 49 5.85 -9.63 0.65
CA PHE A 49 6.13 -8.85 -0.55
C PHE A 49 5.28 -7.58 -0.60
N THR A 50 5.84 -6.53 -1.19
CA THR A 50 5.09 -5.43 -1.81
C THR A 50 5.39 -5.45 -3.30
N VAL A 51 4.48 -4.94 -4.15
CA VAL A 51 4.71 -4.87 -5.60
C VAL A 51 4.59 -3.44 -6.09
N ARG A 52 5.68 -2.89 -6.63
CA ARG A 52 5.68 -1.60 -7.33
C ARG A 52 6.56 -1.60 -8.57
N THR A 53 7.71 -2.25 -8.50
CA THR A 53 8.71 -2.32 -9.56
C THR A 53 8.67 -3.66 -10.29
N CYS A 54 9.31 -3.74 -11.46
CA CYS A 54 9.49 -5.01 -12.17
C CYS A 54 10.26 -6.04 -11.32
N ASP A 55 11.23 -5.60 -10.52
CA ASP A 55 12.00 -6.47 -9.64
C ASP A 55 11.13 -7.06 -8.53
N ASP A 56 10.21 -6.27 -7.97
CA ASP A 56 9.24 -6.77 -6.99
C ASP A 56 8.34 -7.84 -7.60
N ALA A 57 7.85 -7.60 -8.82
CA ALA A 57 7.00 -8.55 -9.54
C ALA A 57 7.77 -9.85 -9.87
N ALA A 58 9.04 -9.76 -10.27
CA ALA A 58 9.88 -10.92 -10.53
C ALA A 58 10.14 -11.76 -9.26
N LYS A 59 10.39 -11.10 -8.12
CA LYS A 59 10.54 -11.77 -6.82
C LYS A 59 9.25 -12.48 -6.40
N LEU A 60 8.10 -11.80 -6.50
CA LEU A 60 6.81 -12.41 -6.21
C LEU A 60 6.51 -13.58 -7.16
N ALA A 61 6.75 -13.42 -8.46
CA ALA A 61 6.57 -14.49 -9.44
C ALA A 61 7.40 -15.73 -9.09
N THR A 62 8.65 -15.55 -8.67
CA THR A 62 9.52 -16.64 -8.20
C THR A 62 8.92 -17.35 -6.99
N ALA A 63 8.42 -16.58 -6.01
CA ALA A 63 7.78 -17.14 -4.82
C ALA A 63 6.50 -17.92 -5.16
N LEU A 64 5.67 -17.43 -6.09
CA LEU A 64 4.45 -18.12 -6.53
C LEU A 64 4.76 -19.37 -7.37
N GLN A 65 5.84 -19.36 -8.16
CA GLN A 65 6.32 -20.53 -8.91
C GLN A 65 6.78 -21.67 -7.99
N ALA A 66 7.21 -21.35 -6.76
CA ALA A 66 7.52 -22.35 -5.74
C ALA A 66 6.26 -23.06 -5.18
N ARG A 67 5.07 -22.73 -5.70
CA ARG A 67 3.78 -23.36 -5.36
C ARG A 67 3.46 -23.31 -3.86
N PRO A 68 3.43 -22.11 -3.24
CA PRO A 68 3.02 -21.97 -1.85
C PRO A 68 1.61 -22.53 -1.68
N ARG A 69 1.34 -23.14 -0.52
CA ARG A 69 0.03 -23.74 -0.26
C ARG A 69 -1.00 -22.65 0.02
N ARG A 70 -0.58 -21.55 0.66
CA ARG A 70 -1.47 -20.47 1.12
C ARG A 70 -0.86 -19.11 0.85
N VAL A 71 -1.50 -18.35 -0.05
CA VAL A 71 -1.16 -16.95 -0.34
C VAL A 71 -2.17 -16.05 0.36
N LEU A 72 -1.69 -15.04 1.08
CA LEU A 72 -2.52 -13.98 1.66
C LEU A 72 -2.24 -12.66 0.95
N ILE A 73 -3.29 -12.00 0.48
CA ILE A 73 -3.22 -10.63 -0.02
C ILE A 73 -3.86 -9.71 1.03
N VAL A 74 -3.12 -8.69 1.47
CA VAL A 74 -3.62 -7.68 2.40
C VAL A 74 -4.00 -6.42 1.63
N GLY A 75 -5.30 -6.16 1.53
CA GLY A 75 -5.87 -5.06 0.74
C GLY A 75 -6.34 -5.51 -0.65
N SER A 76 -7.56 -5.11 -0.99
CA SER A 76 -8.27 -5.49 -2.22
C SER A 76 -8.49 -4.30 -3.17
N GLY A 77 -7.50 -3.42 -3.24
CA GLY A 77 -7.38 -2.44 -4.33
C GLY A 77 -7.08 -3.12 -5.68
N PHE A 78 -6.78 -2.34 -6.72
CA PHE A 78 -6.45 -2.89 -8.05
C PHE A 78 -5.32 -3.92 -7.99
N VAL A 79 -4.16 -3.53 -7.45
CA VAL A 79 -2.98 -4.41 -7.35
C VAL A 79 -3.28 -5.69 -6.57
N GLY A 80 -3.97 -5.58 -5.43
CA GLY A 80 -4.33 -6.76 -4.63
C GLY A 80 -5.28 -7.71 -5.37
N SER A 81 -6.27 -7.15 -6.05
CA SER A 81 -7.26 -7.91 -6.82
C SER A 81 -6.66 -8.60 -8.05
N GLU A 82 -5.76 -7.92 -8.77
CA GLU A 82 -5.05 -8.50 -9.92
C GLU A 82 -4.14 -9.65 -9.48
N ILE A 83 -3.39 -9.47 -8.39
CA ILE A 83 -2.52 -10.54 -7.86
C ILE A 83 -3.36 -11.72 -7.38
N ALA A 84 -4.50 -11.49 -6.74
CA ALA A 84 -5.42 -12.56 -6.36
C ALA A 84 -5.91 -13.34 -7.59
N SER A 85 -6.26 -12.65 -8.68
CA SER A 85 -6.62 -13.28 -9.96
C SER A 85 -5.48 -14.14 -10.50
N VAL A 86 -4.25 -13.62 -10.53
CA VAL A 86 -3.05 -14.37 -10.96
C VAL A 86 -2.84 -15.62 -10.10
N CYS A 87 -3.01 -15.53 -8.77
CA CYS A 87 -2.92 -16.70 -7.90
C CYS A 87 -3.95 -17.76 -8.28
N ARG A 88 -5.19 -17.37 -8.59
CA ARG A 88 -6.24 -18.29 -9.04
C ARG A 88 -5.94 -18.91 -10.41
N GLU A 89 -5.45 -18.12 -11.37
CA GLU A 89 -5.00 -18.60 -12.69
C GLU A 89 -3.86 -19.62 -12.57
N LEU A 90 -2.95 -19.41 -11.62
CA LEU A 90 -1.89 -20.36 -11.29
C LEU A 90 -2.40 -21.57 -10.48
N GLY A 91 -3.67 -21.64 -10.11
CA GLY A 91 -4.25 -22.71 -9.30
C GLY A 91 -3.70 -22.74 -7.86
N LEU A 92 -3.36 -21.58 -7.30
CA LEU A 92 -2.95 -21.40 -5.91
C LEU A 92 -4.14 -21.01 -5.03
N SER A 93 -4.17 -21.52 -3.81
CA SER A 93 -5.14 -21.06 -2.79
C SER A 93 -4.75 -19.66 -2.33
N VAL A 94 -5.71 -18.73 -2.41
CA VAL A 94 -5.48 -17.34 -2.04
C VAL A 94 -6.63 -16.83 -1.17
N THR A 95 -6.24 -16.20 -0.06
CA THR A 95 -7.14 -15.44 0.80
C THR A 95 -6.86 -13.95 0.58
N VAL A 96 -7.91 -13.15 0.44
CA VAL A 96 -7.80 -11.68 0.37
C VAL A 96 -8.44 -11.10 1.62
N ALA A 97 -7.68 -10.37 2.43
CA ALA A 97 -8.18 -9.66 3.60
C ALA A 97 -8.37 -8.18 3.26
N GLU A 98 -9.60 -7.68 3.41
CA GLU A 98 -10.00 -6.31 3.15
C GLU A 98 -10.67 -5.68 4.38
N ARG A 99 -10.21 -4.49 4.76
CA ARG A 99 -10.78 -3.73 5.89
C ARG A 99 -12.15 -3.13 5.56
N GLY A 100 -12.32 -2.71 4.31
CA GLY A 100 -13.56 -2.20 3.77
C GLY A 100 -14.62 -3.30 3.59
N LYS A 101 -15.80 -2.88 3.13
CA LYS A 101 -16.95 -3.77 2.94
C LYS A 101 -16.83 -4.65 1.68
N ALA A 102 -16.08 -4.19 0.68
CA ALA A 102 -15.89 -4.86 -0.60
C ALA A 102 -14.59 -4.37 -1.29
N PRO A 103 -14.07 -5.10 -2.29
CA PRO A 103 -12.95 -4.67 -3.12
C PRO A 103 -13.21 -3.36 -3.84
N LEU A 104 -12.13 -2.64 -4.18
CA LEU A 104 -12.16 -1.46 -5.07
C LEU A 104 -13.08 -0.30 -4.64
N VAL A 105 -13.72 -0.35 -3.46
CA VAL A 105 -14.69 0.67 -3.01
C VAL A 105 -14.09 2.08 -3.03
N GLY A 106 -12.84 2.23 -2.59
CA GLY A 106 -12.15 3.54 -2.59
C GLY A 106 -11.92 4.15 -3.97
N ALA A 107 -11.89 3.32 -5.02
CA ALA A 107 -11.65 3.77 -6.39
C ALA A 107 -12.93 3.82 -7.25
N LEU A 108 -13.83 2.86 -7.07
CA LEU A 108 -14.98 2.62 -7.96
C LEU A 108 -16.34 2.70 -7.24
N GLY A 109 -16.36 2.89 -5.92
CA GLY A 109 -17.57 2.95 -5.12
C GLY A 109 -18.18 1.57 -4.80
N GLY A 110 -19.21 1.58 -3.95
CA GLY A 110 -19.80 0.37 -3.37
C GLY A 110 -20.41 -0.59 -4.39
N VAL A 111 -21.23 -0.07 -5.32
CA VAL A 111 -21.93 -0.90 -6.33
C VAL A 111 -20.94 -1.72 -7.17
N ILE A 112 -19.86 -1.09 -7.65
CA ILE A 112 -18.83 -1.81 -8.41
C ILE A 112 -18.01 -2.72 -7.51
N GLY A 113 -17.78 -2.32 -6.26
CA GLY A 113 -17.11 -3.17 -5.29
C GLY A 113 -17.85 -4.47 -5.00
N ASP A 114 -19.17 -4.43 -4.89
CA ASP A 114 -19.99 -5.63 -4.67
C ASP A 114 -19.92 -6.60 -5.87
N ILE A 115 -19.93 -6.05 -7.10
CA ILE A 115 -19.71 -6.85 -8.32
C ILE A 115 -18.30 -7.47 -8.31
N ALA A 116 -17.28 -6.69 -7.98
CA ALA A 116 -15.90 -7.18 -7.90
C ALA A 116 -15.74 -8.26 -6.82
N ALA A 117 -16.42 -8.14 -5.68
CA ALA A 117 -16.44 -9.15 -4.62
C ALA A 117 -17.02 -10.47 -5.16
N GLN A 118 -18.18 -10.40 -5.82
CA GLN A 118 -18.82 -11.57 -6.39
C GLN A 118 -17.92 -12.26 -7.42
N MET A 119 -17.30 -11.50 -8.33
CA MET A 119 -16.37 -12.04 -9.33
C MET A 119 -15.17 -12.75 -8.69
N GLN A 120 -14.58 -12.18 -7.62
CA GLN A 120 -13.45 -12.83 -6.94
C GLN A 120 -13.87 -14.13 -6.25
N ILE A 121 -15.02 -14.14 -5.58
CA ILE A 121 -15.57 -15.33 -4.92
C ILE A 121 -15.86 -16.42 -5.95
N GLU A 122 -16.47 -16.08 -7.08
CA GLU A 122 -16.73 -17.01 -8.19
C GLU A 122 -15.44 -17.58 -8.80
N ALA A 123 -14.37 -16.79 -8.84
CA ALA A 123 -13.03 -17.25 -9.23
C ALA A 123 -12.33 -18.13 -8.15
N GLY A 124 -12.97 -18.33 -7.00
CA GLY A 124 -12.48 -19.17 -5.90
C GLY A 124 -11.48 -18.48 -4.97
N VAL A 125 -11.50 -17.16 -4.90
CA VAL A 125 -10.78 -16.39 -3.86
C VAL A 125 -11.52 -16.54 -2.53
N ASP A 126 -10.79 -16.83 -1.45
CA ASP A 126 -11.30 -16.70 -0.09
C ASP A 126 -11.29 -15.21 0.32
N LEU A 127 -12.36 -14.50 -0.03
CA LEU A 127 -12.49 -13.06 0.22
C LEU A 127 -13.03 -12.80 1.63
N ARG A 128 -12.23 -12.15 2.48
CA ARG A 128 -12.56 -11.75 3.84
C ARG A 128 -12.65 -10.23 3.93
N THR A 129 -13.87 -9.68 3.95
CA THR A 129 -14.12 -8.24 4.09
C THR A 129 -14.44 -7.86 5.53
N GLY A 130 -14.35 -6.56 5.85
CA GLY A 130 -14.57 -6.05 7.21
C GLY A 130 -13.51 -6.46 8.24
N VAL A 131 -12.37 -7.01 7.80
CA VAL A 131 -11.30 -7.50 8.67
C VAL A 131 -9.96 -6.85 8.32
N ALA A 132 -9.16 -6.55 9.33
CA ALA A 132 -7.77 -6.13 9.16
C ALA A 132 -6.83 -7.30 9.44
N VAL A 133 -5.68 -7.34 8.77
CA VAL A 133 -4.54 -8.13 9.24
C VAL A 133 -3.78 -7.26 10.24
N GLU A 134 -3.64 -7.74 11.47
CA GLU A 134 -3.07 -6.98 12.60
C GLU A 134 -1.62 -7.31 12.88
N SER A 135 -1.21 -8.56 12.62
CA SER A 135 0.17 -8.99 12.78
C SER A 135 0.49 -10.19 11.89
N LEU A 136 1.77 -10.34 11.60
CA LEU A 136 2.36 -11.51 10.95
C LEU A 136 3.33 -12.20 11.91
N ASP A 137 3.29 -13.52 11.95
CA ASP A 137 4.23 -14.33 12.72
C ASP A 137 5.21 -15.02 11.77
N GLY A 138 6.49 -15.02 12.16
CA GLY A 138 7.55 -15.78 11.50
C GLY A 138 7.76 -17.17 12.09
N ASP A 139 8.36 -18.07 11.33
CA ASP A 139 8.96 -19.31 11.83
C ASP A 139 10.37 -19.09 12.39
N ALA A 140 11.04 -20.17 12.81
CA ALA A 140 12.38 -20.11 13.40
C ALA A 140 13.45 -19.60 12.41
N ASP A 141 13.20 -19.69 11.11
CA ASP A 141 14.10 -19.23 10.05
C ASP A 141 13.71 -17.83 9.52
N GLY A 142 12.74 -17.17 10.16
CA GLY A 142 12.26 -15.83 9.79
C GLY A 142 11.41 -15.80 8.52
N HIS A 143 10.82 -16.92 8.10
CA HIS A 143 9.82 -16.95 7.02
C HIS A 143 8.42 -16.76 7.59
N VAL A 144 7.55 -16.03 6.90
CA VAL A 144 6.17 -15.83 7.35
C VAL A 144 5.44 -17.17 7.42
N ARG A 145 4.76 -17.41 8.54
CA ARG A 145 4.00 -18.66 8.76
C ARG A 145 2.55 -18.44 9.12
N ALA A 146 2.20 -17.31 9.72
CA ALA A 146 0.84 -17.02 10.13
C ALA A 146 0.49 -15.53 10.05
N ALA A 147 -0.80 -15.25 9.89
CA ALA A 147 -1.36 -13.91 9.93
C ALA A 147 -2.55 -13.89 10.91
N ARG A 148 -2.59 -12.88 11.79
CA ARG A 148 -3.70 -12.64 12.72
C ARG A 148 -4.64 -11.59 12.16
N LEU A 149 -5.92 -11.91 12.10
CA LEU A 149 -6.97 -10.99 11.69
C LEU A 149 -7.64 -10.33 12.91
N SER A 150 -8.24 -9.17 12.70
CA SER A 150 -8.92 -8.37 13.73
C SER A 150 -10.17 -9.03 14.32
N ASP A 151 -10.70 -10.08 13.69
CA ASP A 151 -11.80 -10.89 14.21
C ASP A 151 -11.32 -12.05 15.11
N GLY A 152 -10.01 -12.14 15.35
CA GLY A 152 -9.37 -13.20 16.14
C GLY A 152 -8.97 -14.42 15.31
N THR A 153 -9.33 -14.50 14.03
CA THR A 153 -8.91 -15.59 13.14
C THR A 153 -7.39 -15.59 12.97
N VAL A 154 -6.79 -16.77 12.94
CA VAL A 154 -5.39 -16.97 12.58
C VAL A 154 -5.33 -17.84 11.33
N LEU A 155 -4.63 -17.36 10.31
CA LEU A 155 -4.41 -18.06 9.04
C LEU A 155 -2.97 -18.54 8.97
N ASP A 156 -2.71 -19.81 8.68
CA ASP A 156 -1.36 -20.17 8.21
C ASP A 156 -1.15 -19.62 6.81
N VAL A 157 0.01 -19.06 6.53
CA VAL A 157 0.35 -18.42 5.26
C VAL A 157 1.80 -18.72 4.92
N ASP A 158 2.10 -18.98 3.65
CA ASP A 158 3.46 -19.19 3.17
C ASP A 158 3.99 -17.98 2.38
N VAL A 159 3.07 -17.18 1.81
CA VAL A 159 3.37 -15.94 1.08
C VAL A 159 2.33 -14.88 1.46
N VAL A 160 2.79 -13.67 1.74
CA VAL A 160 1.95 -12.51 2.01
C VAL A 160 2.28 -11.39 1.03
N VAL A 161 1.26 -10.75 0.47
CA VAL A 161 1.42 -9.54 -0.35
C VAL A 161 0.72 -8.37 0.33
N ALA A 162 1.51 -7.40 0.79
CA ALA A 162 1.03 -6.15 1.36
C ALA A 162 0.64 -5.17 0.22
N SER A 163 -0.66 -5.11 -0.08
CA SER A 163 -1.26 -4.20 -1.06
C SER A 163 -1.95 -3.02 -0.37
N LEU A 164 -1.18 -2.30 0.47
CA LEU A 164 -1.68 -1.28 1.40
C LEU A 164 -1.80 0.13 0.78
N GLY A 165 -1.82 0.20 -0.55
CA GLY A 165 -1.81 1.44 -1.32
C GLY A 165 -0.41 2.00 -1.57
N SER A 166 -0.36 3.26 -1.99
CA SER A 166 0.88 3.94 -2.44
C SER A 166 1.22 5.16 -1.59
N ILE A 167 2.51 5.48 -1.50
CA ILE A 167 3.05 6.70 -0.90
C ILE A 167 3.76 7.51 -2.00
N ARG A 168 3.45 8.80 -2.11
CA ARG A 168 4.12 9.70 -3.07
C ARG A 168 5.57 9.94 -2.64
N ASN A 169 6.50 9.93 -3.61
CA ASN A 169 7.92 10.14 -3.34
C ASN A 169 8.25 11.64 -3.34
N VAL A 170 7.92 12.29 -2.24
CA VAL A 170 7.91 13.75 -2.09
C VAL A 170 8.82 14.25 -0.98
N GLU A 171 9.39 13.36 -0.18
CA GLU A 171 10.21 13.67 0.99
C GLU A 171 11.46 14.49 0.63
N TRP A 172 12.03 14.28 -0.56
CA TRP A 172 13.17 15.05 -1.06
C TRP A 172 12.84 16.51 -1.42
N LEU A 173 11.54 16.87 -1.43
CA LEU A 173 11.06 18.24 -1.68
C LEU A 173 10.79 18.99 -0.37
N ASP A 174 11.04 18.38 0.79
CA ASP A 174 10.86 19.05 2.07
C ASP A 174 11.74 20.31 2.13
N GLY A 175 11.14 21.42 2.59
CA GLY A 175 11.78 22.73 2.60
C GLY A 175 11.83 23.46 1.25
N ALA A 176 11.48 22.81 0.14
CA ALA A 176 11.45 23.44 -1.19
C ALA A 176 10.24 24.37 -1.41
N GLN A 177 9.42 24.64 -0.38
CA GLN A 177 8.26 25.55 -0.46
C GLN A 177 7.28 25.18 -1.60
N LEU A 178 7.15 23.88 -1.89
CA LEU A 178 6.16 23.34 -2.81
C LEU A 178 5.04 22.70 -2.01
N ALA A 179 3.81 22.72 -2.56
CA ALA A 179 2.70 21.94 -2.04
C ALA A 179 2.88 20.46 -2.42
N SER A 180 3.83 19.78 -1.79
CA SER A 180 4.24 18.41 -2.12
C SER A 180 3.64 17.33 -1.20
N GLY A 181 2.85 17.72 -0.18
CA GLY A 181 2.30 16.81 0.85
C GLY A 181 0.77 16.67 0.85
N PHE A 182 0.20 16.27 1.99
CA PHE A 182 -1.24 16.37 2.23
C PHE A 182 -1.59 17.85 2.39
N TRP A 183 -2.44 18.35 1.51
CA TRP A 183 -3.04 19.67 1.66
C TRP A 183 -4.38 19.46 2.36
N GLU A 184 -4.47 19.76 3.65
CA GLU A 184 -5.79 19.97 4.24
C GLU A 184 -6.25 21.34 3.78
N SER A 185 -7.39 21.40 3.08
CA SER A 185 -8.13 22.66 2.98
C SER A 185 -8.46 23.07 4.41
N ARG A 186 -7.79 24.08 4.96
CA ARG A 186 -8.31 24.79 6.12
C ARG A 186 -9.58 25.50 5.68
N VAL A 187 -10.70 24.79 5.70
CA VAL A 187 -11.99 25.43 5.86
C VAL A 187 -12.00 25.87 7.32
N THR A 188 -11.59 27.11 7.58
CA THR A 188 -11.89 27.75 8.87
C THR A 188 -13.39 27.66 9.07
N PRO A 189 -13.89 27.03 10.15
CA PRO A 189 -15.31 27.11 10.46
C PRO A 189 -15.62 28.60 10.64
N ALA A 190 -16.63 29.11 9.93
CA ALA A 190 -17.14 30.44 10.18
C ALA A 190 -17.48 30.56 11.67
N ALA A 191 -17.02 31.64 12.32
CA ALA A 191 -17.32 31.91 13.71
C ALA A 191 -18.83 31.85 13.93
N ALA A 192 -19.27 31.01 14.87
CA ALA A 192 -20.66 30.97 15.29
C ALA A 192 -21.07 32.35 15.83
N PRO A 193 -22.29 32.85 15.54
CA PRO A 193 -22.74 34.13 16.05
C PRO A 193 -22.82 34.09 17.58
N SER A 194 -22.29 35.15 18.21
CA SER A 194 -22.32 35.34 19.66
C SER A 194 -23.76 35.41 20.16
N THR A 195 -24.20 34.40 20.92
CA THR A 195 -25.40 34.52 21.75
C THR A 195 -24.99 35.04 23.13
N SER A 196 -25.00 36.36 23.31
CA SER A 196 -25.05 36.96 24.64
C SER A 196 -26.50 37.19 25.04
N THR A 197 -27.10 36.21 25.72
CA THR A 197 -28.23 36.45 26.62
C THR A 197 -27.67 36.98 27.94
N GLY A 198 -27.88 38.28 28.19
CA GLY A 198 -27.67 38.87 29.50
C GLY A 198 -28.88 38.63 30.40
N TRP A 199 -28.62 38.08 31.57
CA TRP A 199 -29.16 38.58 32.84
C TRP A 199 -28.00 39.21 33.58
#